data_AF-A0A842TKX9-F1
#
_entry.id   AF-A0A842TKX9-F1
#
_cell.length_a   1.000
_cell.length_b   1.000
_cell.length_c   1.000
_cell.angle_alpha   90.00
_cell.angle_beta   90.00
_cell.angle_gamma   90.00
#
_symmetry.space_group_name_H-M   'P 1'
#
loop_
_entity.id
_entity.type
_entity.pdbx_description
1 polymer ?
#
loop_
_entity_poly.entity_id
_entity_poly.type
_entity_poly.pdbx_seq_one_letter_code
_entity_poly.pdbx_strand_id
1 'polypeptide(L)'
;MLNLKIEDEDIEEIAKKINDAIFEGKDSVNIKGEDFEIEKYSPSGVRHVKIEPYLFLEQNPNKDSWHAKQAKKGKEILWVMKDYNYYARIMDDKFTLLEKNNK
;
A
#
# COMPACT_ATOMS: atom_id res chain seq x y z
N MET A 1 11.64 -17.86 11.18
CA MET A 1 11.15 -16.68 10.45
C MET A 1 11.52 -15.47 11.27
N LEU A 2 12.32 -14.56 10.71
CA LEU A 2 12.57 -13.27 11.35
C LEU A 2 11.26 -12.48 11.32
N ASN A 3 10.81 -11.99 12.47
CA ASN A 3 9.71 -11.04 12.54
C ASN A 3 10.30 -9.67 12.26
N LEU A 4 10.21 -9.20 11.02
CA LEU A 4 10.56 -7.83 10.67
C LEU A 4 9.66 -6.89 11.48
N LYS A 5 10.26 -6.11 12.39
CA LYS A 5 9.53 -5.03 13.08
C LYS A 5 9.56 -3.79 12.20
N ILE A 6 8.40 -3.44 11.66
CA ILE A 6 8.20 -2.12 11.08
C ILE A 6 7.86 -1.17 12.22
N GLU A 7 8.74 -0.19 12.45
CA GLU A 7 8.43 0.96 13.29
C GLU A 7 7.60 1.95 12.46
N ASP A 8 6.67 2.66 13.10
CA ASP A 8 5.76 3.61 12.44
C ASP A 8 6.53 4.72 11.70
N GLU A 9 7.75 5.05 12.13
CA GLU A 9 8.61 6.05 11.51
C GLU A 9 9.10 5.68 10.10
N ASP A 10 9.14 4.38 9.77
CA ASP A 10 9.61 3.91 8.46
C ASP A 10 8.47 3.78 7.44
N ILE A 11 7.23 3.96 7.86
CA ILE A 11 6.05 3.59 7.07
C ILE A 11 5.94 4.37 5.76
N GLU A 12 6.36 5.64 5.74
CA GLU A 12 6.37 6.46 4.54
C GLU A 12 7.37 5.92 3.51
N GLU A 13 8.59 5.60 3.95
CA GLU A 13 9.64 5.06 3.07
C GLU A 13 9.22 3.69 2.51
N ILE A 14 8.71 2.81 3.36
CA ILE A 14 8.23 1.49 2.97
C ILE A 14 7.06 1.61 2.00
N ALA A 15 6.09 2.49 2.30
CA ALA A 15 4.94 2.70 1.43
C ALA A 15 5.37 3.21 0.04
N LYS A 16 6.35 4.12 -0.04
CA LYS A 16 6.87 4.62 -1.33
C LYS A 16 7.55 3.50 -2.13
N LYS A 17 8.42 2.71 -1.51
CA LYS A 17 9.06 1.56 -2.16
C LYS A 17 8.04 0.55 -2.70
N ILE A 18 6.99 0.28 -1.92
CA ILE A 18 5.92 -0.63 -2.34
C ILE A 18 5.07 0.00 -3.44
N ASN A 19 4.76 1.30 -3.37
CA ASN A 19 4.05 2.04 -4.42
C ASN A 19 4.79 1.88 -5.75
N ASP A 20 6.07 2.23 -5.77
CA ASP A 20 6.90 2.17 -6.98
C ASP A 20 6.93 0.74 -7.53
N ALA A 21 7.20 -0.26 -6.67
CA ALA A 21 7.26 -1.65 -7.11
C ALA A 21 5.94 -2.16 -7.69
N ILE A 22 4.81 -1.81 -7.06
CA ILE A 22 3.48 -2.14 -7.58
C ILE A 22 3.27 -1.46 -8.93
N PHE A 23 3.44 -0.14 -9.05
CA PHE A 23 3.08 0.58 -10.28
C PHE A 23 4.09 0.40 -11.42
N GLU A 24 5.33 0.02 -11.14
CA GLU A 24 6.30 -0.47 -12.13
C GLU A 24 6.02 -1.90 -12.60
N GLY A 25 5.10 -2.62 -11.94
CA GLY A 25 4.70 -3.98 -12.33
C GLY A 25 5.70 -5.05 -11.91
N LYS A 26 6.43 -4.86 -10.80
CA LYS A 26 7.31 -5.87 -10.23
C LYS A 26 6.50 -6.99 -9.57
N ASP A 27 7.13 -8.15 -9.43
CA ASP A 27 6.57 -9.32 -8.74
C ASP A 27 6.94 -9.36 -7.24
N SER A 28 7.96 -8.61 -6.83
CA SER A 28 8.42 -8.52 -5.44
C SER A 28 9.09 -7.18 -5.12
N VAL A 29 9.28 -6.92 -3.83
CA VAL A 29 9.94 -5.72 -3.31
C VAL A 29 10.82 -6.08 -2.11
N ASN A 30 12.06 -5.56 -2.09
CA ASN A 30 12.98 -5.73 -0.96
C ASN A 30 12.75 -4.62 0.08
N ILE A 31 12.37 -5.00 1.30
CA ILE A 31 12.18 -4.10 2.43
C ILE A 31 13.16 -4.50 3.53
N LYS A 32 14.12 -3.61 3.82
CA LYS A 32 15.15 -3.80 4.86
C LYS A 32 15.88 -5.15 4.77
N GLY A 33 16.16 -5.63 3.54
CA GLY A 33 16.90 -6.87 3.31
C GLY A 33 16.04 -8.12 3.23
N GLU A 34 14.72 -8.02 3.39
CA GLU A 34 13.76 -9.11 3.20
C GLU A 34 12.94 -8.87 1.93
N ASP A 35 12.76 -9.90 1.10
CA ASP A 35 11.94 -9.84 -0.10
C ASP A 35 10.49 -10.21 0.21
N PHE A 36 9.56 -9.35 -0.22
CA PHE A 36 8.12 -9.57 -0.10
C PHE A 36 7.49 -9.70 -1.48
N GLU A 37 6.65 -10.71 -1.66
CA GLU A 37 5.91 -10.92 -2.90
C GLU A 37 4.77 -9.90 -3.05
N ILE A 38 4.57 -9.44 -4.29
CA ILE A 38 3.42 -8.61 -4.66
C ILE A 38 2.32 -9.55 -5.16
N GLU A 39 1.40 -9.86 -4.26
CA GLU A 39 0.28 -10.74 -4.54
C GLU A 39 -0.86 -9.97 -5.24
N LYS A 40 -1.78 -10.71 -5.89
CA LYS A 40 -2.98 -10.16 -6.52
C LYS A 40 -4.21 -10.86 -5.98
N TYR A 41 -5.21 -10.09 -5.57
CA TYR A 41 -6.53 -10.66 -5.27
C TYR A 41 -7.19 -11.15 -6.56
N SER A 42 -7.38 -12.47 -6.70
CA SER A 42 -7.96 -13.09 -7.91
C SER A 42 -9.24 -12.44 -8.43
N PRO A 43 -10.22 -12.05 -7.58
CA PRO A 43 -11.47 -11.45 -8.07
C PRO A 43 -11.34 -10.02 -8.63
N SER A 44 -10.34 -9.26 -8.17
CA SER A 44 -10.23 -7.82 -8.47
C SER A 44 -8.97 -7.43 -9.24
N GLY A 45 -7.97 -8.30 -9.26
CA GLY A 45 -6.63 -8.01 -9.78
C GLY A 45 -5.83 -7.03 -8.93
N VAL A 46 -6.37 -6.59 -7.79
CA VAL A 46 -5.72 -5.61 -6.91
C VAL A 46 -4.45 -6.20 -6.33
N ARG A 47 -3.34 -5.50 -6.58
CA ARG A 47 -2.02 -5.80 -6.05
C ARG A 47 -1.90 -5.41 -4.59
N HIS A 48 -1.25 -6.25 -3.80
CA HIS A 48 -0.99 -5.97 -2.39
C HIS A 48 0.32 -6.60 -1.90
N VAL A 49 0.84 -6.05 -0.82
CA VAL A 49 1.98 -6.57 -0.05
C VAL A 49 1.57 -6.60 1.41
N LYS A 50 1.85 -7.72 2.09
CA LYS A 50 1.53 -7.90 3.50
C LYS A 50 2.80 -7.95 4.33
N ILE A 51 2.93 -7.03 5.29
CA ILE A 51 4.03 -6.98 6.25
C ILE A 51 3.43 -6.64 7.61
N GLU A 52 3.10 -7.66 8.41
CA GLU A 52 2.34 -7.49 9.64
C GLU A 52 2.96 -6.42 10.58
N PRO A 53 2.14 -5.53 11.17
CA PRO A 53 0.66 -5.47 11.16
C PRO A 53 0.05 -4.73 9.95
N TYR A 54 0.85 -4.47 8.91
CA TYR A 54 0.48 -3.63 7.78
C TYR A 54 0.04 -4.43 6.55
N LEU A 55 -0.93 -3.86 5.83
CA LEU A 55 -1.33 -4.27 4.49
C LEU A 55 -1.23 -3.05 3.56
N PHE A 56 -0.46 -3.21 2.50
CA PHE A 56 -0.29 -2.22 1.44
C PHE A 56 -1.08 -2.71 0.23
N LEU A 57 -2.00 -1.92 -0.30
CA LEU A 57 -2.82 -2.35 -1.44
C LEU A 57 -3.15 -1.20 -2.36
N GLU A 58 -3.12 -1.45 -3.67
CA GLU A 58 -3.51 -0.42 -4.64
C GLU A 58 -5.04 -0.16 -4.63
N GLN A 59 -5.43 1.02 -5.08
CA GLN A 59 -6.83 1.35 -5.26
C GLN A 59 -7.47 0.48 -6.33
N ASN A 60 -8.50 -0.28 -5.95
CA ASN A 60 -9.34 -0.98 -6.90
C ASN A 60 -10.09 0.02 -7.82
N PRO A 61 -9.84 0.04 -9.14
CA PRO A 61 -10.53 0.94 -10.05
C PRO A 61 -12.00 0.56 -10.24
N ASN A 62 -12.41 -0.67 -9.92
CA ASN A 62 -13.79 -1.13 -10.12
C ASN A 62 -14.77 -0.71 -9.02
N LYS A 63 -14.30 -0.05 -7.95
CA LYS A 63 -15.16 0.50 -6.90
C LYS A 63 -15.85 1.78 -7.35
N ASP A 64 -16.96 2.12 -6.71
CA ASP A 64 -17.64 3.41 -6.89
C ASP A 64 -17.14 4.41 -5.84
N SER A 65 -15.96 4.96 -6.06
CA SER A 65 -15.39 6.00 -5.21
C SER A 65 -14.68 7.07 -6.04
N TRP A 66 -14.45 8.24 -5.44
CA TRP A 66 -13.63 9.27 -6.08
C TRP A 66 -12.23 8.75 -6.40
N HIS A 67 -11.59 8.03 -5.48
CA HIS A 67 -10.27 7.43 -5.69
C HIS A 67 -10.27 6.41 -6.82
N ALA A 68 -11.32 5.58 -6.94
CA ALA A 68 -11.44 4.64 -8.06
C ALA A 68 -11.54 5.36 -9.41
N LYS A 69 -12.27 6.49 -9.48
CA LYS A 69 -12.31 7.34 -10.69
C LYS A 69 -10.94 7.93 -11.02
N GLN A 70 -10.12 8.25 -10.02
CA GLN A 70 -8.76 8.72 -10.23
C GLN A 70 -7.82 7.59 -10.68
N ALA A 71 -7.90 6.42 -10.07
CA ALA A 71 -7.15 5.23 -10.49
C ALA A 71 -7.42 4.87 -11.96
N LYS A 72 -8.69 4.93 -12.41
CA LYS A 72 -9.05 4.76 -13.83
C LYS A 72 -8.41 5.79 -14.78
N LYS A 73 -8.02 6.95 -14.25
CA LYS A 73 -7.31 8.00 -15.01
C LYS A 73 -5.78 7.82 -14.98
N GLY A 74 -5.29 6.71 -14.45
CA GLY A 74 -3.85 6.41 -14.35
C GLY A 74 -3.19 7.01 -13.12
N LYS A 75 -3.97 7.43 -12.11
CA LYS A 75 -3.41 7.91 -10.84
C LYS A 75 -2.97 6.73 -9.98
N GLU A 76 -1.73 6.80 -9.50
CA GLU A 76 -1.19 5.83 -8.57
C GLU A 76 -1.75 6.12 -7.19
N ILE A 77 -2.43 5.13 -6.61
CA ILE A 77 -3.04 5.26 -5.28
C ILE A 77 -2.77 3.97 -4.53
N LEU A 78 -1.96 4.08 -3.48
CA LEU A 78 -1.67 3.01 -2.53
C LEU A 78 -2.34 3.33 -1.20
N TRP A 79 -3.03 2.36 -0.62
CA TRP A 79 -3.52 2.43 0.75
C TRP A 79 -2.59 1.65 1.67
N VAL A 80 -2.37 2.19 2.86
CA VAL A 80 -1.72 1.50 3.97
C VAL A 80 -2.77 1.27 5.05
N MET A 81 -3.00 0.01 5.37
CA MET A 81 -3.85 -0.40 6.47
C MET A 81 -2.97 -0.94 7.61
N LYS A 82 -3.30 -0.60 8.86
CA LYS A 82 -2.68 -1.13 10.08
C LYS A 82 -3.78 -1.79 10.90
N ASP A 83 -3.61 -3.06 11.25
CA ASP A 83 -4.63 -3.80 12.02
C ASP A 83 -6.04 -3.65 11.41
N TYR A 84 -6.15 -3.78 10.09
CA TYR A 84 -7.39 -3.63 9.31
C TYR A 84 -8.04 -2.23 9.30
N ASN A 85 -7.37 -1.20 9.82
CA ASN A 85 -7.81 0.20 9.77
C ASN A 85 -6.99 0.99 8.74
N TYR A 86 -7.63 1.91 8.02
CA TYR A 86 -6.90 2.81 7.11
C TYR A 86 -5.97 3.72 7.91
N TYR A 87 -4.66 3.56 7.68
CA TYR A 87 -3.61 4.24 8.44
C TYR A 87 -2.99 5.37 7.62
N ALA A 88 -2.68 5.12 6.34
CA ALA A 88 -2.12 6.11 5.44
C ALA A 88 -2.53 5.86 3.99
N ARG A 89 -2.16 6.77 3.10
CA ARG A 89 -2.18 6.55 1.66
C ARG A 89 -1.03 7.26 0.95
N ILE A 90 -0.73 6.79 -0.25
CA ILE A 90 0.00 7.54 -1.28
C ILE A 90 -0.97 7.86 -2.42
N MET A 91 -0.87 9.06 -2.97
CA MET A 91 -1.54 9.45 -4.20
C MET A 91 -0.60 10.32 -5.03
N ASP A 92 -0.16 9.84 -6.20
CA ASP A 92 0.90 10.48 -7.00
C ASP A 92 2.10 10.89 -6.13
N ASP A 93 2.77 9.92 -5.51
CA ASP A 93 3.93 10.09 -4.60
C ASP A 93 3.68 10.86 -3.30
N LYS A 94 2.49 11.45 -3.12
CA LYS A 94 2.16 12.18 -1.91
C LYS A 94 1.65 11.24 -0.82
N PHE A 95 2.50 11.00 0.17
CA PHE A 95 2.13 10.32 1.40
C PHE A 95 1.19 11.19 2.27
N THR A 96 0.19 10.57 2.89
CA THR A 96 -0.76 11.22 3.81
C THR A 96 -1.17 10.22 4.89
N LEU A 97 -0.87 10.54 6.16
CA LEU A 97 -1.45 9.84 7.30
C LEU A 97 -2.96 10.14 7.36
N LEU A 98 -3.75 9.08 7.56
CA LEU A 98 -5.21 9.12 7.60
C LEU A 98 -5.75 9.07 9.02
N GLU A 99 -4.90 8.81 10.01
CA GLU A 99 -5.29 8.90 11.42
C GLU A 99 -5.95 10.24 11.71
N LYS A 100 -7.25 10.15 12.01
CA LYS A 100 -8.01 11.21 12.65
C LYS A 100 -7.94 10.96 14.14
N ASN A 101 -7.29 11.88 14.85
CA ASN A 101 -7.57 12.30 16.22
C ASN A 101 -8.68 11.49 16.92
N ASN A 102 -8.29 10.50 17.73
CA ASN A 102 -9.11 10.12 18.87
C ASN A 102 -9.06 11.29 19.87
N LYS A 103 -9.98 12.24 19.70
CA LYS A 103 -10.42 13.10 20.81
C LYS A 103 -11.32 12.30 21.73
#